data_AF-A0A7Y7E718-F1
#
_entry.id   AF-A0A7Y7E718-F1
#
_cell.length_a   1.000
_cell.length_b   1.000
_cell.length_c   1.000
_cell.angle_alpha   90.00
_cell.angle_beta   90.00
_cell.angle_gamma   90.00
#
_symmetry.space_group_name_H-M   'P 1'
#
loop_
_entity.id
_entity.type
_entity.pdbx_description
1 polymer ?
#
loop_
_entity_poly.entity_id
_entity_poly.type
_entity_poly.pdbx_seq_one_letter_code
_entity_poly.pdbx_strand_id
1 'polypeptide(L)'
;MRAGLPHRPRSQSAKPVIDGLSSRALAAIARLERSRSYLSPGDTAAAVRLWKEHTRRTERQLWADEDEDDPHWLCCGNPHHARELLAAVMQAMSPRNARELRQVVGRLDALLGDP
;
A
#
# COMPACT_ATOMS: atom_id res chain seq x y z
N MET A 1 -23.05 -9.24 -24.18
CA MET A 1 -22.23 -9.76 -23.07
C MET A 1 -21.42 -8.59 -22.50
N ARG A 2 -21.56 -8.24 -21.22
CA ARG A 2 -20.78 -7.18 -20.55
C ARG A 2 -19.86 -7.84 -19.52
N ALA A 3 -18.55 -7.70 -19.71
CA ALA A 3 -17.55 -8.19 -18.78
C ALA A 3 -17.69 -7.48 -17.43
N GLY A 4 -17.83 -8.26 -16.35
CA GLY A 4 -17.89 -7.75 -14.99
C GLY A 4 -16.56 -7.11 -14.61
N LEU A 5 -16.60 -5.83 -14.25
CA LEU A 5 -15.46 -5.12 -13.66
C LEU A 5 -15.02 -5.85 -12.38
N PRO A 6 -13.71 -6.08 -12.17
CA PRO A 6 -13.24 -6.70 -10.95
C PRO A 6 -13.67 -5.87 -9.74
N HIS A 7 -14.35 -6.53 -8.80
CA HIS A 7 -14.75 -5.93 -7.53
C HIS A 7 -13.49 -5.57 -6.74
N ARG A 8 -13.19 -4.27 -6.68
CA ARG A 8 -12.22 -3.72 -5.73
C ARG A 8 -12.71 -4.10 -4.32
N PRO A 9 -11.93 -4.84 -3.52
CA PRO A 9 -12.34 -5.17 -2.16
C PRO A 9 -12.63 -3.86 -1.42
N ARG A 10 -13.86 -3.72 -0.93
CA ARG A 10 -14.32 -2.53 -0.19
C ARG A 10 -13.37 -2.36 0.99
N SER A 11 -12.52 -1.34 0.91
CA SER A 11 -11.77 -0.84 2.05
C SER A 11 -12.80 -0.35 3.08
N GLN A 12 -13.01 -1.16 4.11
CA GLN A 12 -13.86 -0.77 5.24
C GLN A 12 -13.34 0.56 5.75
N SER A 13 -14.24 1.53 5.93
CA SER A 13 -13.97 2.93 6.29
C SER A 13 -13.45 3.09 7.73
N ALA A 14 -12.52 2.25 8.15
CA ALA A 14 -11.70 2.46 9.32
C ALA A 14 -10.75 3.63 9.03
N LYS A 15 -10.57 4.51 10.01
CA LYS A 15 -9.50 5.51 9.95
C LYS A 15 -8.20 4.80 9.56
N PRO A 16 -7.41 5.32 8.62
CA PRO A 16 -6.11 4.74 8.32
C PRO A 16 -5.28 4.83 9.61
N VAL A 17 -5.06 3.69 10.27
CA VAL A 17 -4.08 3.60 11.35
C VAL A 17 -2.83 3.00 10.71
N ILE A 18 -1.85 3.87 10.48
CA ILE A 18 -0.54 3.48 9.98
C ILE A 18 0.45 3.76 11.10
N ASP A 19 1.04 2.70 11.64
CA ASP A 19 2.01 2.80 12.72
C ASP A 19 3.20 3.69 12.31
N GLY A 20 3.57 4.62 13.18
CA GLY A 20 4.67 5.56 12.92
C GLY A 20 4.29 6.82 12.15
N LEU A 21 3.00 7.03 11.84
CA LEU A 21 2.50 8.32 11.34
C LEU A 21 1.86 9.14 12.46
N SER A 22 2.16 10.43 12.48
CA SER A 22 1.50 11.42 13.32
C SER A 22 0.05 11.66 12.89
N SER A 23 -0.77 12.16 13.81
CA SER A 23 -2.15 12.57 13.50
C SER A 23 -2.22 13.57 12.35
N ARG A 24 -1.19 14.43 12.20
CA ARG A 24 -1.09 15.39 11.10
C ARG A 24 -0.86 14.71 9.77
N ALA A 25 0.07 13.74 9.70
CA ALA A 25 0.32 12.98 8.50
C ALA A 25 -0.90 12.14 8.09
N LEU A 26 -1.57 11.50 9.06
CA LEU A 26 -2.81 10.76 8.83
C LEU A 26 -3.93 11.66 8.29
N ALA A 27 -4.10 12.86 8.83
CA ALA A 27 -5.08 13.82 8.32
C ALA A 27 -4.76 14.28 6.89
N ALA A 28 -3.47 14.46 6.56
CA ALA A 28 -3.04 14.80 5.21
C ALA A 28 -3.35 13.68 4.21
N ILE A 29 -3.09 12.42 4.58
CA ILE A 29 -3.44 11.24 3.79
C ILE A 29 -4.95 11.15 3.60
N ALA A 30 -5.74 11.25 4.69
CA ALA A 30 -7.19 11.16 4.60
C ALA A 30 -7.83 12.31 3.78
N ARG A 31 -7.18 13.47 3.68
CA ARG A 31 -7.62 14.55 2.78
C ARG A 31 -7.27 14.23 1.33
N LEU A 32 -6.09 13.67 1.08
CA LEU A 32 -5.63 13.28 -0.25
C LEU A 32 -6.48 12.14 -0.83
N GLU A 33 -6.77 11.11 -0.03
CA GLU A 33 -7.59 9.97 -0.44
C GLU A 33 -9.01 10.38 -0.85
N ARG A 34 -9.54 11.47 -0.27
CA ARG A 34 -10.86 12.00 -0.63
C ARG A 34 -10.83 12.97 -1.81
N SER A 35 -9.67 13.49 -2.20
CA SER A 35 -9.56 14.51 -3.25
C SER A 35 -9.04 13.99 -4.58
N ARG A 36 -8.43 12.80 -4.61
CA ARG A 36 -7.87 12.19 -5.83
C ARG A 36 -8.81 11.12 -6.36
N SER A 37 -9.16 11.22 -7.64
CA SER A 37 -10.07 10.27 -8.31
C SER A 37 -9.57 8.82 -8.35
N TYR A 38 -8.25 8.62 -8.22
CA TYR A 38 -7.63 7.29 -8.22
C TYR A 38 -7.47 6.70 -6.81
N LEU A 39 -7.84 7.43 -5.75
CA LEU A 39 -7.79 6.95 -4.37
C LEU A 39 -9.19 6.82 -3.78
N SER A 40 -9.34 5.80 -2.94
CA SER A 40 -10.45 5.61 -2.02
C SER A 40 -9.96 5.77 -0.58
N PRO A 41 -10.83 6.18 0.36
CA PRO A 41 -10.50 6.18 1.78
C PRO A 41 -9.93 4.83 2.23
N GLY A 42 -8.76 4.85 2.87
CA GLY A 42 -8.06 3.68 3.37
C GLY A 42 -7.11 2.98 2.38
N ASP A 43 -7.07 3.39 1.11
CA ASP A 43 -6.17 2.79 0.11
C ASP A 43 -4.71 2.86 0.54
N THR A 44 -4.28 3.96 1.15
CA THR A 44 -2.89 4.13 1.59
C THR A 44 -2.56 3.15 2.72
N ALA A 45 -3.47 2.96 3.67
CA ALA A 45 -3.27 2.01 4.77
C ALA A 45 -3.28 0.56 4.28
N ALA A 46 -4.16 0.22 3.33
CA ALA A 46 -4.18 -1.08 2.70
C ALA A 46 -2.88 -1.37 1.96
N ALA A 47 -2.35 -0.38 1.22
CA ALA A 47 -1.08 -0.51 0.52
C ALA A 47 0.11 -0.66 1.47
N VAL A 48 0.17 0.09 2.57
CA VAL A 48 1.22 -0.10 3.60
C VAL A 48 1.15 -1.51 4.20
N ARG A 49 -0.05 -2.00 4.52
CA ARG A 49 -0.23 -3.36 5.07
C ARG A 49 0.23 -4.44 4.08
N LEU A 50 -0.19 -4.33 2.82
CA LEU A 50 0.19 -5.28 1.78
C LEU A 50 1.69 -5.28 1.53
N TRP A 51 2.31 -4.10 1.49
CA TRP A 51 3.75 -3.98 1.36
C TRP A 51 4.50 -4.59 2.55
N LYS A 52 4.05 -4.30 3.78
CA LYS A 52 4.63 -4.86 5.00
C LYS A 52 4.54 -6.39 5.06
N GLU A 53 3.44 -6.96 4.58
CA GLU A 53 3.29 -8.42 4.50
C GLU A 53 4.30 -9.02 3.52
N HIS A 54 4.41 -8.43 2.33
CA HIS A 54 5.36 -8.86 1.32
C HIS A 54 6.82 -8.77 1.80
N THR A 55 7.22 -7.65 2.41
CA THR A 55 8.60 -7.47 2.90
C THR A 55 8.96 -8.35 4.11
N ARG A 56 8.00 -9.08 4.67
CA ARG A 56 8.22 -10.04 5.77
C ARG A 56 8.25 -11.49 5.31
N ARG A 57 7.91 -11.76 4.03
CA ARG A 57 8.00 -13.12 3.49
C ARG A 57 9.47 -13.49 3.33
N THR A 58 9.78 -14.73 3.71
CA THR A 58 11.11 -15.33 3.47
C THR A 58 11.33 -15.57 1.97
N GLU A 59 12.59 -15.61 1.51
CA GLU A 59 12.92 -15.87 0.10
C GLU A 59 12.21 -17.12 -0.44
N ARG A 60 12.16 -18.20 0.34
CA ARG A 60 11.45 -19.44 -0.04
C ARG A 60 9.95 -19.24 -0.31
N GLN A 61 9.29 -18.32 0.40
CA GLN A 61 7.88 -18.01 0.17
C GLN A 61 7.70 -17.13 -1.07
N LEU A 62 8.63 -16.20 -1.30
CA LEU A 62 8.61 -15.36 -2.51
C LEU A 62 8.79 -16.20 -3.78
N TRP A 63 9.69 -17.18 -3.77
CA TRP A 63 9.92 -18.07 -4.93
C TRP A 63 8.72 -18.98 -5.23
N ALA A 64 7.88 -19.27 -4.23
CA ALA A 64 6.63 -20.02 -4.43
C ALA A 64 5.50 -19.16 -5.02
N ASP A 65 5.62 -17.83 -4.95
CA ASP A 65 4.65 -16.87 -5.48
C ASP A 65 5.09 -16.29 -6.84
N GLU A 66 6.33 -16.55 -7.30
CA GLU A 66 6.82 -16.14 -8.64
C GLU A 66 6.24 -16.97 -9.79
N ASP A 67 5.49 -18.04 -9.49
CA ASP A 67 4.60 -18.65 -10.45
C ASP A 67 3.51 -17.62 -10.79
N GLU A 68 3.56 -17.05 -12.01
CA GLU A 68 2.72 -15.94 -12.51
C GLU A 68 1.19 -16.16 -12.38
N ASP A 69 0.78 -17.36 -11.96
CA ASP A 69 -0.58 -17.78 -11.64
C ASP A 69 -0.90 -17.78 -10.13
N ASP A 70 -0.16 -17.06 -9.27
CA ASP A 70 -0.46 -17.02 -7.83
C ASP A 70 -1.88 -16.47 -7.56
N PRO A 71 -2.84 -17.33 -7.16
CA PRO A 71 -4.23 -16.93 -6.91
C PRO A 71 -4.34 -15.95 -5.73
N HIS A 72 -3.31 -15.85 -4.90
CA HIS A 72 -3.24 -14.91 -3.79
C HIS A 72 -3.20 -13.44 -4.26
N TRP A 73 -2.64 -13.15 -5.45
CA TRP A 73 -2.57 -11.79 -5.99
C TRP A 73 -3.95 -11.27 -6.39
N LEU A 74 -4.82 -12.16 -6.90
CA LEU A 74 -6.21 -11.85 -7.24
C LEU A 74 -7.09 -11.64 -5.99
N CYS A 75 -6.76 -12.31 -4.87
CA CYS A 75 -7.50 -12.19 -3.61
C CYS A 75 -7.07 -10.98 -2.76
N CYS A 76 -5.77 -10.70 -2.70
CA CYS A 76 -5.17 -9.80 -1.71
C CYS A 76 -4.51 -8.55 -2.31
N GLY A 77 -4.35 -8.50 -3.64
CA GLY A 77 -3.71 -7.41 -4.38
C GLY A 77 -2.22 -7.67 -4.65
N ASN A 78 -1.67 -6.97 -5.65
CA ASN A 78 -0.27 -7.07 -6.05
C ASN A 78 0.61 -6.17 -5.16
N PRO A 79 1.62 -6.71 -4.45
CA PRO A 79 2.55 -5.93 -3.61
C PRO A 79 3.35 -4.86 -4.36
N HIS A 80 3.75 -5.10 -5.61
CA HIS A 80 4.43 -4.11 -6.45
C HIS A 80 3.51 -2.94 -6.77
N HIS A 81 2.25 -3.21 -7.12
CA HIS A 81 1.25 -2.17 -7.33
C HIS A 81 1.00 -1.36 -6.04
N ALA A 82 1.02 -2.02 -4.87
CA ALA A 82 0.94 -1.34 -3.59
C ALA A 82 2.11 -0.37 -3.38
N ARG A 83 3.34 -0.81 -3.73
CA ARG A 83 4.55 0.02 -3.61
C ARG A 83 4.55 1.22 -4.55
N GLU A 84 4.02 1.05 -5.76
CA GLU A 84 3.79 2.14 -6.72
C GLU A 84 2.76 3.15 -6.20
N LEU A 85 1.63 2.67 -5.67
CA LEU A 85 0.61 3.53 -5.08
C LEU A 85 1.17 4.35 -3.91
N LEU A 86 2.00 3.75 -3.04
CA LEU A 86 2.68 4.47 -1.97
C LEU A 86 3.63 5.55 -2.52
N ALA A 87 4.35 5.28 -3.61
CA ALA A 87 5.18 6.28 -4.27
C ALA A 87 4.34 7.45 -4.81
N ALA A 88 3.22 7.16 -5.48
CA ALA A 88 2.29 8.17 -5.99
C ALA A 88 1.69 9.04 -4.87
N VAL A 89 1.28 8.41 -3.76
CA VAL A 89 0.79 9.13 -2.57
C VAL A 89 1.87 10.07 -2.03
N MET A 90 3.11 9.59 -1.86
CA MET A 90 4.21 10.41 -1.37
C MET A 90 4.56 11.59 -2.29
N GLN A 91 4.44 11.41 -3.60
CA GLN A 91 4.63 12.48 -4.60
C GLN A 91 3.50 13.53 -4.55
N ALA A 92 2.26 13.09 -4.28
CA ALA A 92 1.11 13.97 -4.23
C ALA A 92 0.95 14.74 -2.90
N MET A 93 1.70 14.34 -1.86
CA MET A 93 1.77 15.02 -0.56
C MET A 93 2.83 16.13 -0.58
N SER A 94 2.70 17.10 0.33
CA SER A 94 3.78 18.07 0.56
C SER A 94 5.04 17.38 1.12
N PRO A 95 6.26 17.87 0.83
CA PRO A 95 7.50 17.22 1.25
C PRO A 95 7.57 16.94 2.76
N ARG A 96 7.04 17.86 3.57
CA ARG A 96 6.96 17.78 5.03
C ARG A 96 6.02 16.67 5.49
N ASN A 97 4.82 16.57 4.90
CA ASN A 97 3.83 15.58 5.31
C ASN A 97 4.20 14.17 4.81
N ALA A 98 4.89 14.05 3.67
CA ALA A 98 5.36 12.77 3.14
C ALA A 98 6.59 12.21 3.87
N ARG A 99 7.28 13.00 4.71
CA ARG A 99 8.51 12.54 5.39
C ARG A 99 8.28 11.29 6.24
N GLU A 100 7.21 11.29 7.03
CA GLU A 100 6.89 10.17 7.93
C GLU A 100 6.50 8.93 7.12
N LEU A 101 5.71 9.09 6.04
CA LEU A 101 5.37 7.98 5.15
C LEU A 101 6.62 7.42 4.44
N ARG A 102 7.55 8.28 3.99
CA ARG A 102 8.85 7.84 3.45
C ARG A 102 9.67 7.05 4.46
N GLN A 103 9.65 7.42 5.73
CA GLN A 103 10.36 6.69 6.78
C GLN A 103 9.73 5.33 7.08
N VAL A 104 8.40 5.23 7.05
CA VAL A 104 7.70 3.94 7.19
C VAL A 104 8.04 3.04 6.00
N VAL A 105 7.85 3.54 4.77
CA VAL A 105 8.09 2.75 3.55
C VAL A 105 9.57 2.39 3.39
N GLY A 106 10.49 3.31 3.63
CA GLY A 106 11.92 3.06 3.53
C GLY A 106 12.43 1.99 4.52
N ARG A 107 11.82 1.88 5.71
CA ARG A 107 12.13 0.79 6.65
C ARG A 107 11.64 -0.57 6.13
N LEU A 108 10.51 -0.60 5.40
CA LEU A 108 10.00 -1.82 4.81
C LEU A 108 10.86 -2.21 3.59
N ASP A 109 11.19 -1.23 2.73
CA ASP A 109 12.06 -1.45 1.57
C ASP A 109 13.43 -2.01 1.98
N ALA A 110 13.98 -1.57 3.12
CA ALA A 110 15.25 -2.07 3.63
C ALA A 110 15.23 -3.58 3.97
N LEU A 111 14.07 -4.13 4.36
CA LEU A 111 13.94 -5.57 4.65
C LEU A 111 14.06 -6.45 3.41
N LEU A 112 13.89 -5.89 2.21
CA LEU A 112 14.07 -6.62 0.95
C LEU A 112 15.53 -6.61 0.46
N GLY A 113 16.38 -5.74 0.99
CA GLY A 113 17.77 -5.57 0.58
C GLY A 113 18.80 -6.04 1.61
N ASP A 114 18.35 -6.61 2.72
CA ASP A 114 19.19 -7.16 3.79
C ASP A 114 19.25 -8.70 3.63
N PRO A 115 20.42 -9.30 3.36
CA PRO A 115 20.60 -10.75 3.30
C PRO A 115 20.55 -11.44 4.67
#